data_AF-A0A8C8REP0-F1
#
_entry.id   AF-A0A8C8REP0-F1
#
_cell.length_a   1.000
_cell.length_b   1.000
_cell.length_c   1.000
_cell.angle_alpha   90.00
_cell.angle_beta   90.00
_cell.angle_gamma   90.00
#
_symmetry.space_group_name_H-M   'P 1'
#
loop_
_entity.id
_entity.type
_entity.pdbx_description
1 polymer ?
#
loop_
_entity_poly.entity_id
_entity_poly.type
_entity_poly.pdbx_seq_one_letter_code
_entity_poly.pdbx_strand_id
1 'polypeptide(L)'
;MSLSDIFFPDNPKRREEVVRLHQCLVDCMDSNFYITNRLIELLNTHLGCKITPIEMKKDGTIKENCEIFIYTMNKIQEVLQGIDEELKKKLEPSLYQKLHDVTESDTTKMSIIKSVAHLITGFAGSAALGIVVKLCLNKVASLTMSRLVTIMAKIGVSAIGLVVGIAAGLTIELILSAIIGAIERDQLEKAIQELEGHLKEFKPASKEYYETILTVILKVSDK
;
A
#
# COMPACT_ATOMS: atom_id res chain seq x y z
N MET A 1 15.32 12.26 -35.09
CA MET A 1 16.02 13.25 -34.24
C MET A 1 15.28 14.57 -34.39
N SER A 2 14.75 15.14 -33.30
CA SER A 2 13.94 16.36 -33.36
C SER A 2 14.83 17.61 -33.35
N LEU A 3 14.33 18.74 -33.86
CA LEU A 3 15.09 20.02 -33.84
C LEU A 3 15.42 20.47 -32.42
N SER A 4 14.59 20.14 -31.41
CA SER A 4 14.87 20.42 -30.00
C SER A 4 16.08 19.64 -29.48
N ASP A 5 16.30 18.41 -29.94
CA ASP A 5 17.46 17.60 -29.50
C ASP A 5 18.80 18.17 -30.00
N ILE A 6 18.78 18.91 -31.11
CA ILE A 6 19.97 19.58 -31.65
C ILE A 6 20.35 20.80 -30.80
N PHE A 7 19.36 21.56 -30.34
CA PHE A 7 19.58 22.73 -29.46
C PHE A 7 19.72 22.36 -27.98
N PHE A 8 19.20 21.20 -27.56
CA PHE A 8 19.20 20.71 -26.18
C PHE A 8 19.59 19.20 -26.14
N PRO A 9 20.88 18.87 -26.31
CA PRO A 9 21.34 17.48 -26.49
C PRO A 9 21.13 16.57 -25.27
N ASP A 10 20.88 17.12 -24.09
CA ASP A 10 20.61 16.36 -22.87
C ASP A 10 19.13 16.02 -22.66
N ASN A 11 18.21 16.60 -23.44
CA ASN A 11 16.78 16.34 -23.29
C ASN A 11 16.41 14.85 -23.50
N PRO A 12 16.97 14.14 -24.50
CA PRO A 12 16.74 12.70 -24.64
C PRO A 12 17.05 11.91 -23.36
N LYS A 13 18.17 12.21 -22.69
CA LYS A 13 18.55 11.56 -21.42
C LYS A 13 17.57 11.88 -20.30
N ARG A 14 17.12 13.12 -20.19
CA ARG A 14 16.11 13.51 -19.19
C ARG A 14 14.76 12.82 -19.43
N ARG A 15 14.35 12.66 -20.69
CA ARG A 15 13.13 11.91 -21.05
C ARG A 15 13.23 10.44 -20.63
N GLU A 16 14.36 9.81 -20.94
CA GLU A 16 14.63 8.43 -20.49
C GLU A 16 14.60 8.31 -18.97
N GLU A 17 15.14 9.30 -18.25
CA GLU A 17 15.15 9.32 -16.79
C GLU A 17 13.74 9.46 -16.20
N VAL A 18 12.90 10.36 -16.74
CA VAL A 18 11.49 10.47 -16.35
C VAL A 18 10.78 9.13 -16.53
N VAL A 19 10.97 8.46 -17.68
CA VAL A 19 10.37 7.15 -17.95
C VAL A 19 10.84 6.10 -16.94
N ARG A 20 12.14 6.05 -16.66
CA ARG A 20 12.73 5.09 -15.72
C ARG A 20 12.20 5.29 -14.29
N LEU A 21 12.13 6.53 -13.83
CA LEU A 21 11.61 6.87 -12.50
C LEU A 21 10.11 6.61 -12.41
N HIS A 22 9.34 6.97 -13.44
CA HIS A 22 7.92 6.65 -13.52
C HIS A 22 7.69 5.15 -13.45
N GLN A 23 8.44 4.34 -14.20
CA GLN A 23 8.34 2.88 -14.12
C GLN A 23 8.66 2.36 -12.70
N CYS A 24 9.69 2.91 -12.04
CA CYS A 24 9.99 2.55 -10.65
C CYS A 24 8.82 2.84 -9.70
N LEU A 25 8.07 3.92 -9.93
CA LEU A 25 6.89 4.28 -9.14
C LEU A 25 5.78 3.25 -9.37
N VAL A 26 5.51 2.94 -10.63
CA VAL A 26 4.52 1.93 -11.04
C VAL A 26 4.84 0.56 -10.44
N ASP A 27 6.10 0.10 -10.51
CA ASP A 27 6.51 -1.20 -9.98
C ASP A 27 6.28 -1.30 -8.45
N CYS A 28 6.47 -0.19 -7.74
CA CYS A 28 6.16 -0.10 -6.31
C CYS A 28 4.64 -0.18 -6.07
N MET A 29 3.82 0.48 -6.89
CA MET A 29 2.36 0.39 -6.80
C MET A 29 1.89 -1.04 -7.07
N ASP A 30 2.37 -1.67 -8.14
CA ASP A 30 2.01 -3.05 -8.50
C ASP A 30 2.33 -4.04 -7.37
N SER A 31 3.52 -3.93 -6.78
CA SER A 31 3.92 -4.74 -5.62
C SER A 31 2.99 -4.53 -4.42
N ASN A 32 2.56 -3.30 -4.17
CA ASN A 32 1.63 -2.99 -3.08
C ASN A 32 0.23 -3.56 -3.37
N PHE A 33 -0.31 -3.41 -4.59
CA PHE A 33 -1.59 -3.99 -4.98
C PHE A 33 -1.58 -5.51 -4.82
N TYR A 34 -0.51 -6.17 -5.29
CA TYR A 34 -0.34 -7.60 -5.18
C TYR A 34 -0.39 -8.07 -3.71
N ILE A 35 0.45 -7.50 -2.83
CA ILE A 35 0.51 -7.96 -1.45
C ILE A 35 -0.76 -7.58 -0.65
N THR A 36 -1.41 -6.46 -0.99
CA THR A 36 -2.72 -6.10 -0.43
C THR A 36 -3.79 -7.12 -0.83
N ASN A 37 -3.80 -7.61 -2.07
CA ASN A 37 -4.74 -8.66 -2.47
C ASN A 37 -4.52 -9.98 -1.73
N ARG A 38 -3.26 -10.34 -1.47
CA ARG A 38 -2.91 -11.49 -0.62
C ARG A 38 -3.40 -11.31 0.82
N LEU A 39 -3.32 -10.09 1.36
CA LEU A 39 -3.90 -9.76 2.65
C LEU A 39 -5.44 -9.87 2.62
N ILE A 40 -6.10 -9.34 1.60
CA ILE A 40 -7.55 -9.43 1.43
C ILE A 40 -8.00 -10.90 1.39
N GLU A 41 -7.30 -11.75 0.66
CA GLU A 41 -7.55 -13.20 0.61
C GLU A 41 -7.49 -13.81 2.02
N LEU A 42 -6.45 -13.47 2.79
CA LEU A 42 -6.27 -13.94 4.16
C LEU A 42 -7.41 -13.49 5.09
N LEU A 43 -7.79 -12.20 5.02
CA LEU A 43 -8.87 -11.63 5.82
C LEU A 43 -10.23 -12.26 5.47
N ASN A 44 -10.54 -12.38 4.18
CA ASN A 44 -11.79 -12.99 3.73
C ASN A 44 -11.88 -14.46 4.14
N THR A 45 -10.78 -15.22 4.03
CA THR A 45 -10.75 -16.65 4.34
C THR A 45 -10.89 -16.93 5.83
N HIS A 46 -10.16 -16.21 6.68
CA HIS A 46 -10.04 -16.57 8.10
C HIS A 46 -10.87 -15.71 9.04
N LEU A 47 -11.25 -14.50 8.62
CA LEU A 47 -12.07 -13.58 9.41
C LEU A 47 -13.46 -13.37 8.79
N GLY A 48 -13.80 -14.10 7.72
CA GLY A 48 -15.10 -14.01 7.06
C GLY A 48 -15.38 -12.63 6.47
N CYS A 49 -14.33 -11.84 6.21
CA CYS A 49 -14.47 -10.52 5.62
C CYS A 49 -15.00 -10.61 4.18
N LYS A 50 -15.52 -9.49 3.67
CA LYS A 50 -16.03 -9.36 2.30
C LYS A 50 -15.38 -8.18 1.60
N ILE A 51 -14.06 -8.15 1.59
CA ILE A 51 -13.28 -7.11 0.91
C ILE A 51 -13.01 -7.58 -0.52
N THR A 52 -13.38 -6.77 -1.50
CA THR A 52 -13.12 -7.08 -2.91
C THR A 52 -11.63 -6.86 -3.24
N PRO A 53 -10.95 -7.83 -3.89
CA PRO A 53 -9.61 -7.60 -4.42
C PRO A 53 -9.57 -6.40 -5.38
N ILE A 54 -8.42 -5.73 -5.45
CA ILE A 54 -8.21 -4.56 -6.31
C ILE A 54 -7.28 -4.88 -7.48
N GLU A 55 -7.48 -4.16 -8.57
CA GLU A 55 -6.60 -4.23 -9.74
C GLU A 55 -6.12 -2.83 -10.11
N MET A 56 -4.85 -2.74 -10.50
CA MET A 56 -4.27 -1.50 -10.97
C MET A 56 -4.82 -1.18 -12.36
N LYS A 57 -5.45 -0.01 -12.53
CA LYS A 57 -5.92 0.49 -13.82
C LYS A 57 -4.74 0.91 -14.69
N LYS A 58 -4.36 0.05 -15.63
CA LYS A 58 -3.19 0.25 -16.52
C LYS A 58 -3.34 1.43 -17.46
N ASP A 59 -4.56 1.73 -17.86
CA ASP A 59 -4.97 2.87 -18.68
C ASP A 59 -5.41 4.09 -17.84
N GLY A 60 -5.44 3.93 -16.51
CA GLY A 60 -5.79 5.00 -15.58
C GLY A 60 -4.61 5.91 -15.25
N THR A 61 -4.89 6.90 -14.43
CA THR A 61 -3.89 7.79 -13.84
C THR A 61 -3.25 7.19 -12.59
N ILE A 62 -2.06 7.68 -12.21
CA ILE A 62 -1.46 7.34 -10.91
C ILE A 62 -2.43 7.70 -9.77
N LYS A 63 -3.10 8.85 -9.85
CA LYS A 63 -4.08 9.31 -8.87
C LYS A 63 -5.22 8.31 -8.67
N GLU A 64 -5.85 7.86 -9.76
CA GLU A 64 -6.93 6.88 -9.65
C GLU A 64 -6.47 5.58 -8.97
N ASN A 65 -5.24 5.15 -9.24
CA ASN A 65 -4.68 3.97 -8.61
C ASN A 65 -4.33 4.20 -7.13
N CYS A 66 -3.83 5.39 -6.78
CA CYS A 66 -3.68 5.80 -5.38
C CYS A 66 -5.04 5.81 -4.66
N GLU A 67 -6.10 6.33 -5.28
CA GLU A 67 -7.45 6.39 -4.70
C GLU A 67 -8.04 5.00 -4.47
N ILE A 68 -7.91 4.08 -5.45
CA ILE A 68 -8.32 2.67 -5.30
C ILE A 68 -7.60 2.01 -4.12
N PHE A 69 -6.29 2.22 -4.04
CA PHE A 69 -5.46 1.65 -2.98
C PHE A 69 -5.85 2.21 -1.60
N ILE A 70 -5.93 3.54 -1.47
CA ILE A 70 -6.28 4.22 -0.21
C ILE A 70 -7.66 3.78 0.27
N TYR A 71 -8.65 3.76 -0.62
CA TYR A 71 -10.01 3.33 -0.29
C TYR A 71 -10.03 1.90 0.30
N THR A 72 -9.27 1.00 -0.33
CA THR A 72 -9.20 -0.40 0.10
C THR A 72 -8.44 -0.58 1.39
N MET A 73 -7.34 0.17 1.57
CA MET A 73 -6.59 0.19 2.83
C MET A 73 -7.43 0.72 3.99
N ASN A 74 -8.21 1.78 3.78
CA ASN A 74 -9.12 2.31 4.79
C ASN A 74 -10.17 1.26 5.18
N LYS A 75 -10.75 0.55 4.21
CA LYS A 75 -11.66 -0.58 4.49
C LYS A 75 -11.00 -1.69 5.33
N ILE A 76 -9.76 -2.05 5.01
CA ILE A 76 -9.00 -3.03 5.79
C ILE A 76 -8.83 -2.51 7.22
N GLN A 77 -8.42 -1.25 7.39
CA GLN A 77 -8.24 -0.66 8.73
C GLN A 77 -9.55 -0.59 9.52
N GLU A 78 -10.67 -0.25 8.88
CA GLU A 78 -12.01 -0.26 9.50
C GLU A 78 -12.40 -1.66 9.98
N VAL A 79 -12.15 -2.69 9.17
CA VAL A 79 -12.39 -4.09 9.56
C VAL A 79 -11.53 -4.47 10.77
N LEU A 80 -10.23 -4.16 10.74
CA LEU A 80 -9.33 -4.48 11.84
C LEU A 80 -9.71 -3.74 13.13
N GLN A 81 -10.15 -2.48 13.02
CA GLN A 81 -10.64 -1.69 14.14
C GLN A 81 -11.95 -2.26 14.70
N GLY A 82 -12.89 -2.65 13.84
CA GLY A 82 -14.15 -3.27 14.28
C GLY A 82 -13.91 -4.56 15.07
N ILE A 83 -12.89 -5.34 14.70
CA ILE A 83 -12.48 -6.52 15.47
C ILE A 83 -11.92 -6.13 16.85
N ASP A 84 -11.05 -5.13 16.93
CA ASP A 84 -10.52 -4.65 18.22
C ASP A 84 -11.63 -4.10 19.13
N GLU A 85 -12.61 -3.40 18.55
CA GLU A 85 -13.78 -2.91 19.28
C GLU A 85 -14.67 -4.05 19.78
N GLU A 86 -14.87 -5.11 18.99
CA GLU A 86 -15.59 -6.30 19.46
C GLU A 86 -14.82 -7.01 20.58
N LEU A 87 -13.49 -7.14 20.47
CA LEU A 87 -12.66 -7.68 21.55
C LEU A 87 -12.83 -6.87 22.84
N LYS A 88 -12.80 -5.54 22.73
CA LYS A 88 -13.00 -4.63 23.87
C LYS A 88 -14.36 -4.82 24.54
N LYS A 89 -15.43 -5.09 23.78
CA LYS A 89 -16.78 -5.32 24.32
C LYS A 89 -16.94 -6.69 24.98
N LYS A 90 -16.23 -7.71 24.50
CA LYS A 90 -16.37 -9.10 24.97
C LYS A 90 -15.40 -9.48 26.08
N LEU A 91 -14.30 -8.75 26.23
CA LEU A 91 -13.28 -9.03 27.23
C LEU A 91 -13.44 -8.17 28.48
N GLU A 92 -13.11 -8.76 29.62
CA GLU A 92 -12.86 -8.02 30.85
C GLU A 92 -11.79 -6.93 30.61
N PRO A 93 -11.91 -5.73 31.21
CA PRO A 93 -10.98 -4.63 30.98
C PRO A 93 -9.50 -5.00 31.19
N SER A 94 -9.21 -5.84 32.19
CA SER A 94 -7.86 -6.31 32.49
C SER A 94 -7.27 -7.22 31.41
N LEU A 95 -8.10 -8.06 30.77
CA LEU A 95 -7.70 -8.92 29.67
C LEU A 95 -7.51 -8.13 28.38
N TYR A 96 -8.39 -7.16 28.11
CA TYR A 96 -8.24 -6.26 26.97
C TYR A 96 -6.96 -5.42 27.09
N GLN A 97 -6.64 -4.93 28.30
CA GLN A 97 -5.38 -4.22 28.54
C GLN A 97 -4.15 -5.10 28.24
N LYS A 98 -4.18 -6.38 28.62
CA LYS A 98 -3.10 -7.34 28.31
C LYS A 98 -2.94 -7.60 26.81
N LEU A 99 -4.00 -7.54 26.01
CA LEU A 99 -3.88 -7.67 24.55
C LEU A 99 -2.99 -6.59 23.93
N HIS A 100 -3.08 -5.38 24.47
CA HIS A 100 -2.35 -4.20 23.98
C HIS A 100 -0.98 -3.99 24.66
N ASP A 101 -0.66 -4.79 25.67
CA ASP A 101 0.66 -4.77 26.31
C ASP A 101 1.72 -5.35 25.35
N VAL A 102 2.78 -4.59 25.09
CA VAL A 102 3.86 -4.99 24.18
C VAL A 102 4.79 -6.05 24.78
N THR A 103 4.76 -6.21 26.10
CA THR A 103 5.57 -7.21 26.83
C THR A 103 4.91 -8.59 26.83
N GLU A 104 3.60 -8.65 26.58
CA GLU A 104 2.85 -9.90 26.54
C GLU A 104 3.15 -10.71 25.28
N SER A 105 3.33 -12.02 25.47
CA SER A 105 3.68 -12.92 24.37
C SER A 105 2.53 -13.11 23.39
N ASP A 106 2.83 -13.37 22.12
CA ASP A 106 1.81 -13.70 21.11
C ASP A 106 0.92 -14.87 21.57
N THR A 107 1.50 -15.89 22.22
CA THR A 107 0.76 -17.05 22.73
C THR A 107 -0.24 -16.66 23.82
N THR A 108 0.16 -15.76 24.74
CA THR A 108 -0.76 -15.22 25.76
C THR A 108 -1.91 -14.49 25.08
N LYS A 109 -1.62 -13.61 24.13
CA LYS A 109 -2.63 -12.85 23.39
C LYS A 109 -3.59 -13.76 22.61
N MET A 110 -3.06 -14.77 21.92
CA MET A 110 -3.87 -15.78 21.23
C MET A 110 -4.78 -16.54 22.20
N SER A 111 -4.30 -16.90 23.39
CA SER A 111 -5.12 -17.58 24.41
C SER A 111 -6.26 -16.69 24.92
N ILE A 112 -5.99 -15.40 25.16
CA ILE A 112 -7.02 -14.42 25.52
C ILE A 112 -8.06 -14.30 24.41
N ILE A 113 -7.65 -14.13 23.15
CA ILE A 113 -8.59 -14.02 22.03
C ILE A 113 -9.41 -15.31 21.89
N LYS A 114 -8.79 -16.48 22.06
CA LYS A 114 -9.46 -17.79 21.94
C LYS A 114 -10.62 -17.94 22.94
N SER A 115 -10.53 -17.36 24.13
CA SER A 115 -11.60 -17.46 25.13
C SER A 115 -12.90 -16.78 24.68
N VAL A 116 -12.80 -15.76 23.83
CA VAL A 116 -13.94 -15.00 23.29
C VAL A 116 -14.18 -15.22 21.79
N ALA A 117 -13.34 -16.00 21.10
CA ALA A 117 -13.40 -16.18 19.66
C ALA A 117 -14.76 -16.69 19.14
N HIS A 118 -15.42 -17.57 19.90
CA HIS A 118 -16.75 -18.08 19.56
C HIS A 118 -17.87 -17.01 19.59
N LEU A 119 -17.60 -15.86 20.22
CA LEU A 119 -18.52 -14.71 20.28
C LEU A 119 -18.26 -13.69 19.18
N ILE A 120 -17.17 -13.83 18.42
CA ILE A 120 -16.79 -12.93 17.34
C ILE A 120 -17.22 -13.55 16.02
N THR A 121 -18.12 -12.85 15.31
CA THR A 121 -18.65 -13.32 14.03
C THR A 121 -17.54 -13.37 12.97
N GLY A 122 -17.47 -14.46 12.20
CA GLY A 122 -16.53 -14.60 11.08
C GLY A 122 -15.17 -15.21 11.44
N PHE A 123 -14.86 -15.40 12.73
CA PHE A 123 -13.63 -16.07 13.16
C PHE A 123 -13.61 -17.55 12.76
N ALA A 124 -12.69 -17.93 11.87
CA ALA A 124 -12.51 -19.30 11.42
C ALA A 124 -11.11 -19.84 11.80
N GLY A 125 -11.06 -20.72 12.80
CA GLY A 125 -9.86 -21.48 13.16
C GLY A 125 -8.77 -20.69 13.90
N SER A 126 -7.60 -21.33 14.07
CA SER A 126 -6.42 -20.76 14.75
C SER A 126 -5.76 -19.63 13.96
N ALA A 127 -5.84 -19.68 12.63
CA ALA A 127 -5.31 -18.66 11.73
C ALA A 127 -5.90 -17.27 12.02
N ALA A 128 -7.22 -17.20 12.28
CA ALA A 128 -7.92 -15.98 12.70
C ALA A 128 -7.26 -15.30 13.92
N LEU A 129 -6.89 -16.09 14.92
CA LEU A 129 -6.23 -15.59 16.14
C LEU A 129 -4.88 -14.92 15.79
N GLY A 130 -4.10 -15.56 14.92
CA GLY A 130 -2.80 -15.07 14.48
C GLY A 130 -2.90 -13.75 13.72
N ILE A 131 -3.89 -13.63 12.83
CA ILE A 131 -4.16 -12.40 12.08
C ILE A 131 -4.46 -11.26 13.03
N VAL A 132 -5.34 -11.46 14.02
CA VAL A 132 -5.70 -10.42 14.97
C VAL A 132 -4.51 -9.97 15.82
N VAL A 133 -3.69 -10.90 16.31
CA VAL A 133 -2.47 -10.52 17.05
C VAL A 133 -1.50 -9.75 16.16
N LYS A 134 -1.31 -10.17 14.90
CA LYS A 134 -0.28 -9.62 14.02
C LYS A 134 -0.68 -8.37 13.24
N LEU A 135 -1.98 -8.13 13.05
CA LEU A 135 -2.50 -6.97 12.33
C LEU A 135 -3.28 -6.01 13.22
N CYS A 136 -4.24 -6.49 14.02
CA CYS A 136 -5.07 -5.61 14.86
C CYS A 136 -4.28 -5.06 16.05
N LEU A 137 -3.56 -5.94 16.76
CA LEU A 137 -2.88 -5.59 18.02
C LEU A 137 -1.43 -5.13 17.81
N ASN A 138 -0.91 -5.23 16.60
CA ASN A 138 0.47 -4.86 16.28
C ASN A 138 0.56 -3.43 15.76
N LYS A 139 1.10 -2.54 16.60
CA LYS A 139 1.31 -1.13 16.26
C LYS A 139 2.19 -0.94 15.03
N VAL A 140 3.18 -1.80 14.81
CA VAL A 140 4.06 -1.70 13.63
C VAL A 140 3.24 -1.89 12.36
N ALA A 141 2.42 -2.93 12.29
CA ALA A 141 1.58 -3.18 11.10
C ALA A 141 0.64 -2.00 10.81
N SER A 142 -0.05 -1.49 11.83
CA SER A 142 -0.94 -0.33 11.69
C SER A 142 -0.20 0.94 11.23
N LEU A 143 0.99 1.21 11.78
CA LEU A 143 1.82 2.35 11.39
C LEU A 143 2.32 2.22 9.95
N THR A 144 2.79 1.04 9.54
CA THR A 144 3.26 0.78 8.18
C THR A 144 2.13 0.97 7.17
N MET A 145 0.93 0.48 7.46
CA MET A 145 -0.27 0.70 6.62
C MET A 145 -0.60 2.20 6.48
N SER A 146 -0.66 2.91 7.60
CA SER A 146 -1.01 4.35 7.64
C SER A 146 0.02 5.21 6.93
N ARG A 147 1.30 4.86 7.06
CA ARG A 147 2.41 5.52 6.35
C ARG A 147 2.26 5.34 4.84
N LEU A 148 1.96 4.13 4.38
CA LEU A 148 1.79 3.86 2.95
C LEU A 148 0.59 4.62 2.38
N VAL A 149 -0.54 4.64 3.09
CA VAL A 149 -1.72 5.46 2.73
C VAL A 149 -1.35 6.94 2.59
N THR A 150 -0.60 7.48 3.54
CA THR A 150 -0.15 8.88 3.51
C THR A 150 0.72 9.17 2.30
N ILE A 151 1.67 8.29 1.98
CA ILE A 151 2.56 8.47 0.83
C ILE A 151 1.78 8.36 -0.49
N MET A 152 0.87 7.39 -0.61
CA MET A 152 -0.02 7.25 -1.76
C MET A 152 -0.90 8.49 -1.93
N ALA A 153 -1.40 9.07 -0.83
CA ALA A 153 -2.20 10.30 -0.90
C ALA A 153 -1.37 11.48 -1.43
N LYS A 154 -0.12 11.64 -0.95
CA LYS A 154 0.81 12.67 -1.45
C LYS A 154 1.09 12.50 -2.95
N ILE A 155 1.32 11.26 -3.41
CA ILE A 155 1.55 10.96 -4.83
C ILE A 155 0.28 11.23 -5.65
N GLY A 156 -0.89 10.84 -5.16
CA GLY A 156 -2.14 11.01 -5.90
C GLY A 156 -2.54 12.47 -6.13
N VAL A 157 -2.15 13.39 -5.24
CA VAL A 157 -2.43 14.83 -5.39
C VAL A 157 -1.32 15.61 -6.09
N SER A 158 -0.21 14.97 -6.43
CA SER A 158 0.93 15.63 -7.06
C SER A 158 0.74 15.74 -8.58
N ALA A 159 1.62 16.49 -9.26
CA ALA A 159 1.49 16.73 -10.70
C ALA A 159 1.68 15.41 -11.48
N ILE A 160 2.58 14.55 -11.01
CA ILE A 160 2.75 13.20 -11.57
C ILE A 160 1.52 12.31 -11.34
N GLY A 161 0.70 12.60 -10.33
CA GLY A 161 -0.55 11.89 -10.06
C GLY A 161 -1.53 11.94 -11.22
N LEU A 162 -1.50 13.00 -12.02
CA LEU A 162 -2.41 13.22 -13.15
C LEU A 162 -1.94 12.54 -14.45
N VAL A 163 -0.77 11.91 -14.45
CA VAL A 163 -0.23 11.21 -15.62
C VAL A 163 -1.07 9.97 -15.92
N VAL A 164 -1.56 9.86 -17.16
CA VAL A 164 -2.31 8.72 -17.70
C VAL A 164 -1.36 7.70 -18.30
N GLY A 165 -1.63 6.41 -18.05
CA GLY A 165 -0.91 5.29 -18.65
C GLY A 165 0.21 4.79 -17.74
N ILE A 166 -0.03 3.61 -17.16
CA ILE A 166 0.85 2.92 -16.19
C ILE A 166 1.57 1.75 -16.86
N ALA A 167 1.15 1.36 -18.08
CA ALA A 167 1.73 0.26 -18.81
C ALA A 167 2.96 0.67 -19.63
N ALA A 168 3.99 -0.17 -19.59
CA ALA A 168 5.09 -0.17 -20.55
C ALA A 168 4.56 -0.46 -21.97
N GLY A 169 4.07 0.57 -22.67
CA GLY A 169 3.64 0.44 -24.08
C GLY A 169 2.70 1.52 -24.61
N LEU A 170 1.90 2.17 -23.76
CA LEU A 170 0.97 3.26 -24.13
C LEU A 170 0.84 4.17 -22.89
N THR A 171 1.18 5.46 -22.86
CA THR A 171 1.68 6.43 -23.84
C THR A 171 2.76 7.26 -23.14
N ILE A 172 4.02 6.84 -23.28
CA ILE A 172 5.20 7.66 -22.95
C ILE A 172 5.09 9.02 -23.67
N GLU A 173 4.46 9.02 -24.85
CA GLU A 173 4.11 10.24 -25.58
C GLU A 173 3.20 11.19 -24.82
N LEU A 174 2.29 10.79 -23.91
CA LEU A 174 1.46 11.73 -23.15
C LEU A 174 2.23 12.45 -22.04
N ILE A 175 3.17 11.74 -21.38
CA ILE A 175 4.11 12.32 -20.42
C ILE A 175 5.00 13.34 -21.13
N LEU A 176 5.45 13.01 -22.34
CA LEU A 176 6.40 13.81 -23.12
C LEU A 176 5.73 14.88 -24.01
N SER A 177 4.47 14.73 -24.41
CA SER A 177 3.77 15.65 -25.32
C SER A 177 3.38 16.94 -24.64
N ALA A 178 3.24 16.94 -23.32
CA ALA A 178 3.09 18.15 -22.51
C ALA A 178 4.39 18.97 -22.44
N ILE A 179 5.49 18.40 -22.93
CA ILE A 179 6.85 18.86 -22.69
C ILE A 179 7.53 19.16 -24.05
N ILE A 180 7.32 20.37 -24.60
CA ILE A 180 7.94 20.80 -25.87
C ILE A 180 8.49 22.24 -25.79
N GLY A 181 9.78 22.43 -26.13
CA GLY A 181 10.43 23.74 -26.31
C GLY A 181 11.53 24.06 -25.28
N ALA A 182 11.99 25.32 -25.15
CA ALA A 182 12.96 25.70 -24.10
C ALA A 182 12.41 25.49 -22.66
N ILE A 183 11.08 25.44 -22.53
CA ILE A 183 10.35 25.09 -21.31
C ILE A 183 10.43 23.57 -21.02
N GLU A 184 10.75 22.75 -22.04
CA GLU A 184 10.80 21.30 -21.93
C GLU A 184 11.85 20.84 -20.93
N ARG A 185 13.05 21.42 -20.99
CA ARG A 185 14.13 21.11 -20.05
C ARG A 185 13.68 21.32 -18.61
N ASP A 186 13.07 22.47 -18.33
CA ASP A 186 12.66 22.85 -16.97
C ASP A 186 11.47 22.00 -16.49
N GLN A 187 10.60 21.56 -17.39
CA GLN A 187 9.50 20.62 -17.09
C GLN A 187 10.01 19.19 -16.83
N LEU A 188 10.96 18.70 -17.63
CA LEU A 188 11.60 17.40 -17.41
C LEU A 188 12.34 17.39 -16.07
N GLU A 189 13.10 18.44 -15.79
CA GLU A 189 13.83 18.56 -14.52
C GLU A 189 12.89 18.57 -13.31
N LYS A 190 11.77 19.31 -13.38
CA LYS A 190 10.74 19.30 -12.34
C LYS A 190 10.11 17.92 -12.15
N ALA A 191 9.78 17.23 -13.24
CA ALA A 191 9.21 15.89 -13.19
C ALA A 191 10.20 14.89 -12.56
N ILE A 192 11.49 14.96 -12.92
CA ILE A 192 12.55 14.15 -12.32
C ILE A 192 12.62 14.42 -10.82
N GLN A 193 12.73 15.69 -10.40
CA GLN A 193 12.83 16.06 -8.99
C GLN A 193 11.61 15.60 -8.17
N GLU A 194 10.41 15.73 -8.73
CA GLU A 194 9.17 15.29 -8.10
C GLU A 194 9.12 13.76 -7.97
N LEU A 195 9.46 13.02 -9.04
CA LEU A 195 9.51 11.56 -9.02
C LEU A 195 10.58 11.04 -8.05
N GLU A 196 11.79 11.60 -8.07
CA GLU A 196 12.85 11.23 -7.12
C GLU A 196 12.42 11.50 -5.68
N GLY A 197 11.80 12.66 -5.42
CA GLY A 197 11.27 13.02 -4.11
C GLY A 197 10.24 12.02 -3.61
N HIS A 198 9.27 11.66 -4.44
CA HIS A 198 8.27 10.65 -4.10
C HIS A 198 8.87 9.25 -3.91
N LEU A 199 9.74 8.81 -4.83
CA LEU A 199 10.36 7.49 -4.77
C LEU A 199 11.26 7.30 -3.56
N LYS A 200 11.92 8.36 -3.09
CA LYS A 200 12.75 8.34 -1.88
C LYS A 200 11.94 7.94 -0.64
N GLU A 201 10.70 8.39 -0.53
CA GLU A 201 9.78 7.99 0.55
C GLU A 201 9.06 6.66 0.23
N PHE A 202 8.63 6.48 -1.01
CA PHE A 202 7.73 5.40 -1.39
C PHE A 202 8.40 4.05 -1.48
N LYS A 203 9.60 3.94 -2.06
CA LYS A 203 10.34 2.67 -2.15
C LYS A 203 10.54 1.99 -0.80
N PRO A 204 11.11 2.66 0.23
CA PRO A 204 11.28 2.01 1.54
C PRO A 204 9.96 1.69 2.21
N ALA A 205 8.94 2.56 2.10
CA ALA A 205 7.63 2.30 2.70
C ALA A 205 6.89 1.12 2.04
N SER A 206 6.96 1.00 0.72
CA SER A 206 6.40 -0.13 -0.03
C SER A 206 7.09 -1.44 0.35
N LYS A 207 8.42 -1.45 0.45
CA LYS A 207 9.18 -2.61 0.91
C LYS A 207 8.81 -3.01 2.35
N GLU A 208 8.78 -2.05 3.27
CA GLU A 208 8.39 -2.26 4.67
C GLU A 208 6.98 -2.84 4.79
N TYR A 209 6.03 -2.31 4.02
CA TYR A 209 4.67 -2.83 3.93
C TYR A 209 4.65 -4.27 3.41
N TYR A 210 5.31 -4.52 2.29
CA TYR A 210 5.39 -5.86 1.70
C TYR A 210 5.94 -6.89 2.69
N GLU A 211 7.07 -6.60 3.33
CA GLU A 211 7.71 -7.50 4.31
C GLU A 211 6.84 -7.71 5.54
N THR A 212 6.16 -6.67 6.02
CA THR A 212 5.23 -6.75 7.16
C THR A 212 4.06 -7.67 6.86
N ILE A 213 3.39 -7.48 5.71
CA ILE A 213 2.24 -8.30 5.32
C ILE A 213 2.66 -9.73 4.99
N LEU A 214 3.77 -9.92 4.28
CA LEU A 214 4.31 -11.24 4.01
C LEU A 214 4.60 -12.00 5.30
N THR A 215 5.19 -11.33 6.30
CA THR A 215 5.44 -11.93 7.62
C THR A 215 4.15 -12.37 8.30
N VAL A 216 3.08 -11.57 8.20
CA VAL A 216 1.76 -11.98 8.71
C VAL A 216 1.26 -13.22 8.00
N ILE A 217 1.29 -13.24 6.67
CA ILE A 217 0.83 -14.36 5.86
C ILE A 217 1.57 -15.65 6.25
N LEU A 218 2.91 -15.63 6.25
CA LEU A 218 3.72 -16.81 6.56
C LEU A 218 3.44 -17.35 7.98
N LYS A 219 3.40 -16.45 8.99
CA LYS A 219 3.18 -16.86 10.38
C LYS A 219 1.77 -17.37 10.68
N VAL A 220 0.81 -17.04 9.82
CA VAL A 220 -0.57 -17.51 9.91
C VAL A 220 -0.76 -18.82 9.15
N SER A 221 -0.04 -19.02 8.04
CA SER A 221 -0.10 -20.25 7.22
C SER A 221 0.71 -21.43 7.78
N ASP A 222 1.71 -21.20 8.62
CA ASP A 222 2.53 -22.26 9.23
C ASP A 222 1.86 -22.98 10.44
N LYS A 223 0.53 -22.83 10.62
CA LYS A 223 -0.22 -23.39 11.76
C LYS A 223 -1.54 -24.02 11.33
#